data_AF-A0A1V6IYB0-F1
#
_entry.id   AF-A0A1V6IYB0-F1
#
_cell.length_a   1.000
_cell.length_b   1.000
_cell.length_c   1.000
_cell.angle_alpha   90.00
_cell.angle_beta   90.00
_cell.angle_gamma   90.00
#
_symmetry.space_group_name_H-M   'P 1'
#
loop_
_entity.id
_entity.type
_entity.pdbx_description
1 polymer ?
#
loop_
_entity_poly.entity_id
_entity_poly.type
_entity_poly.pdbx_seq_one_letter_code
_entity_poly.pdbx_strand_id
1 'polypeptide(L)'
;MNHKKSNSLYDIIRKADEQNWCVTPYCTTCGAREYRNALRELSGPLGGGLADALAEIDLQEISLMPNWRNALLTAIMDLSFLPQLEGALNAWLPKISDNVGFADFILYKIVRYMRKDNTTRNDWITRCIDIAINSRNFSLVESLLLVLRRDAWDHPKLIAIAREHANASEQMERVLRNSCKLRSIKSV
;
A
#
# COMPACT_ATOMS: atom_id res chain seq x y z
N MET A 1 21.08 12.62 22.80
CA MET A 1 19.97 11.77 22.33
C MET A 1 19.07 12.66 21.48
N ASN A 2 19.01 12.43 20.16
CA ASN A 2 18.08 13.17 19.31
C ASN A 2 16.66 12.78 19.74
N HIS A 3 15.90 13.73 20.28
CA HIS A 3 14.46 13.56 20.40
C HIS A 3 13.91 13.39 18.98
N LYS A 4 13.67 12.15 18.56
CA LYS A 4 12.92 11.84 17.33
C LYS A 4 11.58 12.55 17.52
N LYS A 5 11.33 13.61 16.75
CA LYS A 5 10.08 14.37 16.81
C LYS A 5 8.97 13.34 16.56
N SER A 6 8.07 13.15 17.53
CA SER A 6 6.95 12.21 17.40
C SER A 6 6.13 12.62 16.19
N ASN A 7 5.91 11.71 15.26
CA ASN A 7 5.05 11.95 14.11
C ASN A 7 3.60 12.10 14.61
N SER A 8 2.97 13.24 14.32
CA SER A 8 1.63 13.56 14.85
C SER A 8 0.55 12.57 14.43
N LEU A 9 0.72 11.88 13.29
CA LEU A 9 -0.19 10.80 12.91
C LEU A 9 -0.09 9.62 13.88
N TYR A 10 1.10 9.29 14.39
CA TYR A 10 1.26 8.20 15.36
C TYR A 10 0.56 8.51 16.68
N ASP A 11 0.58 9.78 17.11
CA ASP A 11 -0.15 10.21 18.29
C ASP A 11 -1.67 10.02 18.11
N ILE A 12 -2.21 10.31 16.92
CA ILE A 12 -3.62 10.08 16.60
C ILE A 12 -3.94 8.58 16.57
N ILE A 13 -3.08 7.75 15.98
CA ILE A 13 -3.31 6.29 15.90
C ILE A 13 -3.28 5.67 17.31
N ARG A 14 -2.32 6.05 18.15
CA ARG A 14 -2.26 5.59 19.56
C ARG A 14 -3.49 6.01 20.34
N LYS A 15 -3.90 7.27 20.21
CA LYS A 15 -5.13 7.77 20.85
C LYS A 15 -6.37 7.02 20.37
N ALA A 16 -6.44 6.68 19.08
CA ALA A 16 -7.55 5.90 18.54
C ALA A 16 -7.63 4.51 19.17
N ASP A 17 -6.49 3.85 19.39
CA ASP A 17 -6.44 2.56 20.07
C ASP A 17 -6.86 2.69 21.56
N GLU A 18 -6.24 3.62 22.29
CA GLU A 18 -6.51 3.88 23.71
C GLU A 18 -7.99 4.22 23.97
N GLN A 19 -8.63 4.92 23.04
CA GLN A 19 -10.02 5.38 23.15
C GLN A 19 -11.01 4.51 22.36
N ASN A 20 -10.57 3.39 21.78
CA ASN A 20 -11.38 2.50 20.95
C ASN A 20 -12.12 3.20 19.79
N TRP A 21 -11.48 4.20 19.18
CA TRP A 21 -12.01 4.86 17.99
C TRP A 21 -11.98 3.91 16.79
N CYS A 22 -13.06 3.91 16.02
CA CYS A 22 -13.08 3.19 14.75
C CYS A 22 -12.15 3.85 13.74
N VAL A 23 -11.23 3.08 13.16
CA VAL A 23 -10.31 3.53 12.09
C VAL A 23 -10.64 2.93 10.72
N THR A 24 -11.76 2.22 10.60
CA THR A 24 -12.14 1.50 9.38
C THR A 24 -12.60 2.47 8.28
N PRO A 25 -11.98 2.47 7.08
CA PRO A 25 -12.20 3.54 6.10
C PRO A 25 -13.64 3.68 5.59
N TYR A 26 -14.36 2.57 5.41
CA TYR A 26 -15.73 2.56 4.87
C TYR A 26 -16.76 2.08 5.90
N CYS A 27 -16.56 2.40 7.19
CA CYS A 27 -17.49 2.00 8.24
C CYS A 27 -18.85 2.71 8.05
N THR A 28 -19.89 1.97 7.69
CA THR A 28 -21.25 2.51 7.52
C THR A 28 -21.97 2.77 8.83
N THR A 29 -21.46 2.27 9.96
CA THR A 29 -22.07 2.45 11.29
C THR A 29 -21.69 3.78 11.92
N CYS A 30 -20.39 4.08 12.04
CA CYS A 30 -19.92 5.31 12.70
C CYS A 30 -19.07 6.22 11.79
N GLY A 31 -18.77 5.80 10.56
CA GLY A 31 -17.98 6.60 9.61
C GLY A 31 -16.54 6.86 10.04
N ALA A 32 -16.02 6.19 11.08
CA ALA A 32 -14.75 6.52 11.72
C ALA A 32 -14.67 8.00 12.17
N ARG A 33 -15.80 8.54 12.66
CA ARG A 33 -15.99 9.99 12.89
C ARG A 33 -14.90 10.61 13.75
N GLU A 34 -14.59 10.02 14.90
CA GLU A 34 -13.60 10.54 15.86
C GLU A 34 -12.20 10.58 15.26
N TYR A 35 -11.79 9.48 14.63
CA TYR A 35 -10.50 9.39 13.96
C TYR A 35 -10.39 10.39 12.80
N ARG A 36 -11.40 10.49 11.93
CA ARG A 36 -11.44 11.44 10.83
C ARG A 36 -11.54 12.91 11.29
N ASN A 37 -12.12 13.18 12.46
CA ASN A 37 -12.09 14.53 13.05
C ASN A 37 -10.64 14.90 13.42
N ALA A 38 -9.93 14.01 14.13
CA ALA A 38 -8.54 14.25 14.51
C ALA A 38 -7.61 14.39 13.29
N LEU A 39 -7.83 13.59 12.23
CA LEU A 39 -7.11 13.74 10.96
C LEU A 39 -7.38 15.09 10.30
N ARG A 40 -8.62 15.58 10.32
CA ARG A 40 -8.98 16.91 9.78
C ARG A 40 -8.35 18.05 10.57
N GLU A 41 -8.30 17.94 11.89
CA GLU A 41 -7.59 18.90 12.75
C GLU A 41 -6.10 18.94 12.42
N LEU A 42 -5.46 17.78 12.24
CA LEU A 42 -4.06 17.70 11.79
C LEU A 42 -3.86 18.26 10.38
N SER A 43 -4.80 18.00 9.47
CA SER A 43 -4.76 18.48 8.08
C SER A 43 -4.67 20.01 8.02
N GLY A 44 -5.44 20.70 8.86
CA GLY A 44 -5.60 22.15 8.79
C GLY A 44 -6.32 22.61 7.51
N PRO A 45 -6.44 23.93 7.28
CA PRO A 45 -7.27 24.48 6.19
C PRO A 45 -6.83 24.06 4.77
N LEU A 46 -5.54 23.79 4.58
CA LEU A 46 -4.94 23.45 3.28
C LEU A 46 -4.53 21.98 3.17
N GLY A 47 -4.78 21.18 4.21
CA GLY A 47 -4.42 19.77 4.28
C GLY A 47 -2.93 19.45 4.45
N GLY A 48 -2.08 20.46 4.63
CA GLY A 48 -0.63 20.32 4.68
C GLY A 48 -0.14 19.45 5.83
N GLY A 49 -0.70 19.62 7.03
CA GLY A 49 -0.18 18.93 8.22
C GLY A 49 -0.33 17.41 8.17
N LEU A 50 -1.41 16.90 7.57
CA LEU A 50 -1.61 15.47 7.36
C LEU A 50 -0.68 14.93 6.24
N ALA A 51 -0.52 15.69 5.17
CA ALA A 51 0.38 15.31 4.07
C ALA A 51 1.83 15.21 4.54
N ASP A 52 2.30 16.18 5.31
CA ASP A 52 3.64 16.20 5.90
C ASP A 52 3.82 15.01 6.86
N ALA A 53 2.85 14.78 7.76
CA ALA A 53 2.88 13.65 8.68
C ALA A 53 2.92 12.30 7.95
N LEU A 54 2.18 12.15 6.85
CA LEU A 54 2.24 10.95 6.02
C LEU A 54 3.62 10.79 5.35
N ALA A 55 4.18 11.84 4.77
CA ALA A 55 5.49 11.78 4.11
C ALA A 55 6.64 11.41 5.08
N GLU A 56 6.53 11.82 6.34
CA GLU A 56 7.51 11.57 7.39
C GLU A 56 7.39 10.18 8.06
N ILE A 57 6.46 9.33 7.63
CA ILE A 57 6.31 7.98 8.18
C ILE A 57 7.61 7.17 8.06
N ASP A 58 7.92 6.51 9.17
CA ASP A 58 8.84 5.39 9.29
C ASP A 58 8.05 4.09 9.07
N LEU A 59 8.39 3.37 7.99
CA LEU A 59 7.60 2.22 7.54
C LEU A 59 7.62 1.04 8.52
N GLN A 60 8.70 0.90 9.30
CA GLN A 60 8.77 -0.14 10.33
C GLN A 60 7.93 0.27 11.53
N GLU A 61 8.07 1.51 11.99
CA GLU A 61 7.37 2.02 13.17
C GLU A 61 5.85 1.98 12.98
N ILE A 62 5.33 2.43 11.83
CA ILE A 62 3.89 2.38 11.57
C ILE A 62 3.35 0.95 11.53
N SER A 63 4.14 -0.02 11.06
CA SER A 63 3.69 -1.41 10.93
C SER A 63 3.48 -2.10 12.28
N LEU A 64 4.05 -1.54 13.35
CA LEU A 64 3.89 -2.00 14.73
C LEU A 64 2.67 -1.37 15.41
N MET A 65 2.04 -0.37 14.79
CA MET A 65 0.89 0.30 15.38
C MET A 65 -0.39 -0.55 15.29
N PRO A 66 -1.29 -0.47 16.28
CA PRO A 66 -2.59 -1.14 16.23
C PRO A 66 -3.39 -0.73 14.99
N ASN A 67 -3.97 -1.71 14.30
CA ASN A 67 -4.83 -1.49 13.13
C ASN A 67 -4.23 -0.58 12.04
N TRP A 68 -2.89 -0.50 11.93
CA TRP A 68 -2.19 0.49 11.12
C TRP A 68 -2.65 0.55 9.66
N ARG A 69 -3.01 -0.59 9.05
CA ARG A 69 -3.49 -0.64 7.66
C ARG A 69 -4.76 0.17 7.46
N ASN A 70 -5.73 0.01 8.36
CA ASN A 70 -7.00 0.74 8.30
C ASN A 70 -6.78 2.21 8.66
N ALA A 71 -5.99 2.48 9.70
CA ALA A 71 -5.63 3.82 10.11
C ALA A 71 -4.93 4.63 8.99
N LEU A 72 -3.94 4.02 8.33
CA LEU A 72 -3.21 4.61 7.21
C LEU A 72 -4.10 4.81 5.98
N LEU A 73 -4.92 3.81 5.61
CA LEU A 73 -5.83 3.94 4.47
C LEU A 73 -6.86 5.05 4.69
N THR A 74 -7.43 5.14 5.90
CA THR A 74 -8.35 6.24 6.25
C THR A 74 -7.65 7.59 6.21
N ALA A 75 -6.40 7.69 6.70
CA ALA A 75 -5.60 8.92 6.61
C ALA A 75 -5.32 9.33 5.16
N ILE A 76 -4.95 8.39 4.29
CA ILE A 76 -4.74 8.64 2.86
C ILE A 76 -6.03 9.10 2.19
N MET A 77 -7.18 8.51 2.54
CA MET A 77 -8.48 8.90 2.00
C MET A 77 -8.92 10.31 2.42
N ASP A 78 -8.40 10.83 3.53
CA ASP A 78 -8.70 12.17 4.06
C ASP A 78 -7.71 13.25 3.58
N LEU A 79 -6.78 12.90 2.69
CA LEU A 79 -5.96 13.89 1.99
C LEU A 79 -6.84 14.79 1.11
N SER A 80 -6.46 16.07 1.04
CA SER A 80 -7.28 17.09 0.39
C SER A 80 -7.20 17.04 -1.14
N PHE A 81 -6.07 16.58 -1.70
CA PHE A 81 -5.89 16.48 -3.15
C PHE A 81 -4.77 15.51 -3.55
N LEU A 82 -4.80 15.08 -4.83
CA LEU A 82 -3.93 14.05 -5.37
C LEU A 82 -2.41 14.33 -5.22
N PRO A 83 -1.88 15.53 -5.51
CA PRO A 83 -0.47 15.82 -5.28
C PRO A 83 0.05 15.58 -3.86
N GLN A 84 -0.78 15.68 -2.81
CA GLN A 84 -0.36 15.33 -1.45
C GLN A 84 -0.10 13.82 -1.31
N LEU A 85 -0.97 13.01 -1.91
CA LEU A 85 -0.79 11.57 -1.95
C LEU A 85 0.48 11.19 -2.72
N GLU A 86 0.69 11.80 -3.89
CA GLU A 86 1.90 11.57 -4.68
C GLU A 86 3.17 11.97 -3.91
N GLY A 87 3.14 13.09 -3.18
CA GLY A 87 4.22 13.50 -2.30
C GLY A 87 4.56 12.44 -1.24
N ALA A 88 3.57 11.91 -0.54
CA ALA A 88 3.76 10.85 0.44
C ALA A 88 4.29 9.55 -0.20
N LEU A 89 3.71 9.13 -1.33
CA LEU A 89 4.15 7.96 -2.09
C LEU A 89 5.62 8.09 -2.53
N ASN A 90 6.03 9.26 -3.01
CA ASN A 90 7.41 9.52 -3.41
C ASN A 90 8.37 9.52 -2.22
N ALA A 91 7.94 10.03 -1.06
CA ALA A 91 8.75 10.00 0.16
C ALA A 91 8.96 8.57 0.71
N TRP A 92 8.00 7.67 0.50
CA TRP A 92 8.11 6.28 0.94
C TRP A 92 8.91 5.40 -0.02
N LEU A 93 8.87 5.68 -1.32
CA LEU A 93 9.44 4.82 -2.37
C LEU A 93 10.90 4.38 -2.13
N PRO A 94 11.83 5.22 -1.61
CA PRO A 94 13.19 4.77 -1.31
C PRO A 94 13.27 3.74 -0.17
N LYS A 95 12.27 3.70 0.71
CA LYS A 95 12.27 2.94 1.98
C LYS A 95 11.52 1.60 1.88
N ILE A 96 10.77 1.36 0.81
CA ILE A 96 9.84 0.21 0.75
C ILE A 96 10.52 -1.16 0.58
N SER A 97 11.79 -1.20 0.16
CA SER A 97 12.49 -2.47 -0.10
C SER A 97 12.67 -3.34 1.12
N ASP A 98 12.86 -2.73 2.29
CA ASP A 98 12.98 -3.43 3.56
C ASP A 98 11.60 -3.72 4.18
N ASN A 99 10.51 -3.31 3.52
CA ASN A 99 9.16 -3.29 4.05
C ASN A 99 8.15 -3.90 3.06
N VAL A 100 8.40 -5.14 2.63
CA VAL A 100 7.62 -5.85 1.59
C VAL A 100 6.11 -5.84 1.89
N GLY A 101 5.69 -6.06 3.13
CA GLY A 101 4.28 -6.05 3.51
C GLY A 101 3.63 -4.67 3.43
N PHE A 102 4.39 -3.58 3.64
CA PHE A 102 3.93 -2.22 3.42
C PHE A 102 3.82 -1.92 1.91
N ALA A 103 4.84 -2.32 1.15
CA ALA A 103 4.87 -2.17 -0.31
C ALA A 103 3.66 -2.84 -0.97
N ASP A 104 3.39 -4.09 -0.60
CA ASP A 104 2.24 -4.87 -1.09
C ASP A 104 0.91 -4.20 -0.75
N PHE A 105 0.75 -3.76 0.50
CA PHE A 105 -0.46 -3.07 0.95
C PHE A 105 -0.74 -1.80 0.13
N ILE A 106 0.26 -0.92 -0.01
CA ILE A 106 0.12 0.34 -0.76
C ILE A 106 -0.08 0.06 -2.25
N LEU A 107 0.64 -0.91 -2.82
CA LEU A 107 0.47 -1.31 -4.22
C LEU A 107 -0.98 -1.70 -4.50
N TYR A 108 -1.54 -2.58 -3.68
CA TYR A 108 -2.87 -3.14 -3.91
C TYR A 108 -4.00 -2.16 -3.59
N LYS A 109 -3.88 -1.40 -2.49
CA LYS A 109 -4.96 -0.53 -2.01
C LYS A 109 -4.96 0.85 -2.65
N ILE A 110 -3.80 1.36 -3.07
CA ILE A 110 -3.66 2.74 -3.55
C ILE A 110 -3.19 2.75 -5.00
N VAL A 111 -1.96 2.30 -5.26
CA VAL A 111 -1.28 2.44 -6.56
C VAL A 111 -2.08 1.78 -7.69
N ARG A 112 -2.74 0.65 -7.42
CA ARG A 112 -3.61 -0.06 -8.36
C ARG A 112 -4.67 0.82 -9.02
N TYR A 113 -5.20 1.79 -8.30
CA TYR A 113 -6.31 2.64 -8.75
C TYR A 113 -5.86 3.97 -9.35
N MET A 114 -4.55 4.25 -9.33
CA MET A 114 -3.98 5.42 -9.99
C MET A 114 -4.03 5.25 -11.52
N ARG A 115 -4.04 6.38 -12.25
CA ARG A 115 -4.04 6.39 -13.71
C ARG A 115 -2.78 5.72 -14.27
N LYS A 116 -2.92 4.98 -15.38
CA LYS A 116 -1.79 4.25 -16.01
C LYS A 116 -0.65 5.16 -16.48
N ASP A 117 -0.96 6.39 -16.87
CA ASP A 117 0.01 7.40 -17.33
C ASP A 117 0.68 8.19 -16.19
N ASN A 118 0.32 7.90 -14.93
CA ASN A 118 0.91 8.56 -13.76
C ASN A 118 2.33 8.04 -13.50
N THR A 119 3.30 8.96 -13.40
CA THR A 119 4.72 8.63 -13.16
C THR A 119 4.93 7.96 -11.81
N THR A 120 4.39 8.53 -10.73
CA THR A 120 4.46 7.97 -9.38
C THR A 120 3.96 6.53 -9.33
N ARG A 121 2.84 6.23 -10.02
CA ARG A 121 2.33 4.86 -10.14
C ARG A 121 3.34 3.92 -10.80
N ASN A 122 3.93 4.34 -11.91
CA ASN A 122 4.84 3.50 -12.68
C ASN A 122 6.17 3.26 -11.94
N ASP A 123 6.65 4.25 -11.20
CA ASP A 123 7.83 4.12 -10.34
C ASP A 123 7.57 3.12 -9.21
N TRP A 124 6.40 3.19 -8.57
CA TRP A 124 5.99 2.21 -7.55
C TRP A 124 5.87 0.79 -8.10
N ILE A 125 5.25 0.62 -9.26
CA ILE A 125 5.15 -0.71 -9.90
C ILE A 125 6.53 -1.26 -10.20
N THR A 126 7.40 -0.45 -10.80
CA THR A 126 8.78 -0.86 -11.14
C THR A 126 9.52 -1.30 -9.88
N ARG A 127 9.47 -0.50 -8.82
CA ARG A 127 10.13 -0.83 -7.55
C ARG A 127 9.56 -2.09 -6.89
N CYS A 128 8.24 -2.26 -6.92
CA CYS A 128 7.59 -3.46 -6.39
C CYS A 128 7.95 -4.71 -7.19
N ILE A 129 8.13 -4.62 -8.52
CA ILE A 129 8.60 -5.75 -9.35
C ILE A 129 10.00 -6.19 -8.89
N ASP A 130 10.92 -5.26 -8.70
CA ASP A 130 12.27 -5.58 -8.22
C ASP A 130 12.23 -6.28 -6.85
N ILE A 131 11.42 -5.76 -5.93
CA ILE A 131 11.24 -6.34 -4.59
C ILE A 131 10.63 -7.75 -4.69
N ALA A 132 9.62 -7.95 -5.54
CA ALA A 132 8.98 -9.24 -5.74
C ALA A 132 9.94 -10.27 -6.33
N ILE A 133 10.78 -9.87 -7.29
CA ILE A 133 11.78 -10.75 -7.90
C ILE A 133 12.81 -11.20 -6.85
N ASN A 134 13.31 -10.26 -6.04
CA ASN A 134 14.36 -10.54 -5.05
C ASN A 134 13.84 -11.33 -3.84
N SER A 135 12.69 -10.94 -3.30
CA SER A 135 12.11 -11.57 -2.11
C SER A 135 11.31 -12.83 -2.41
N ARG A 136 10.88 -13.02 -3.66
CA ARG A 136 9.91 -14.04 -4.11
C ARG A 136 8.63 -14.07 -3.27
N ASN A 137 8.26 -12.94 -2.64
CA ASN A 137 7.11 -12.87 -1.74
C ASN A 137 5.80 -13.14 -2.48
N PHE A 138 5.06 -14.17 -2.06
CA PHE A 138 3.83 -14.62 -2.72
C PHE A 138 2.78 -13.50 -2.86
N SER A 139 2.51 -12.79 -1.76
CA SER A 139 1.46 -11.75 -1.70
C SER A 139 1.77 -10.59 -2.65
N LEU A 140 3.01 -10.12 -2.65
CA LEU A 140 3.43 -9.04 -3.54
C LEU A 140 3.39 -9.48 -5.03
N VAL A 141 3.81 -10.71 -5.33
CA VAL A 141 3.70 -11.28 -6.69
C VAL A 141 2.23 -11.29 -7.14
N GLU A 142 1.32 -11.81 -6.30
CA GLU A 142 -0.10 -11.84 -6.59
C GLU A 142 -0.66 -10.43 -6.84
N SER A 143 -0.37 -9.47 -5.95
CA SER A 143 -0.79 -8.08 -6.09
C SER A 143 -0.30 -7.46 -7.40
N LEU A 144 0.95 -7.67 -7.78
CA LEU A 144 1.50 -7.19 -9.06
C LEU A 144 0.74 -7.77 -10.26
N LEU A 145 0.43 -9.07 -10.27
CA LEU A 145 -0.35 -9.68 -11.35
C LEU A 145 -1.77 -9.12 -11.42
N LEU A 146 -2.39 -8.80 -10.27
CA LEU A 146 -3.72 -8.19 -10.20
C LEU A 146 -3.73 -6.71 -10.64
N VAL A 147 -2.60 -6.02 -10.51
CA VAL A 147 -2.37 -4.64 -10.96
C VAL A 147 -2.07 -4.57 -12.45
N LEU A 148 -1.09 -5.36 -12.91
CA LEU A 148 -0.60 -5.37 -14.29
C LEU A 148 -1.55 -6.11 -15.24
N ARG A 149 -2.23 -7.16 -14.77
CA ARG A 149 -3.09 -8.02 -15.58
C ARG A 149 -2.35 -8.56 -16.81
N ARG A 150 -2.76 -8.18 -18.02
CA ARG A 150 -2.09 -8.61 -19.27
C ARG A 150 -0.72 -7.95 -19.44
N ASP A 151 -0.52 -6.76 -18.87
CA ASP A 151 0.76 -6.04 -18.97
C ASP A 151 1.86 -6.80 -18.17
N ALA A 152 1.49 -7.79 -17.35
CA ALA A 152 2.45 -8.66 -16.65
C ALA A 152 3.31 -9.51 -17.60
N TRP A 153 2.85 -9.72 -18.85
CA TRP A 153 3.60 -10.45 -19.88
C TRP A 153 4.91 -9.75 -20.28
N ASP A 154 4.98 -8.44 -20.08
CA ASP A 154 6.20 -7.65 -20.35
C ASP A 154 7.28 -7.88 -19.26
N HIS A 155 6.95 -8.65 -18.21
CA HIS A 155 7.83 -8.94 -17.08
C HIS A 155 8.05 -10.46 -16.92
N PRO A 156 8.85 -11.11 -17.79
CA PRO A 156 8.97 -12.57 -17.83
C PRO A 156 9.51 -13.19 -16.53
N LYS A 157 10.40 -12.47 -15.80
CA LYS A 157 10.90 -12.93 -14.50
C LYS A 157 9.80 -13.02 -13.45
N LEU A 158 8.89 -12.04 -13.42
CA LEU A 158 7.74 -12.05 -12.50
C LEU A 158 6.79 -13.21 -12.84
N ILE A 159 6.51 -13.45 -14.13
CA ILE A 159 5.69 -14.58 -14.58
C ILE A 159 6.34 -15.93 -14.23
N ALA A 160 7.65 -16.06 -14.36
CA ALA A 160 8.35 -17.28 -13.99
C ALA A 160 8.18 -17.61 -12.50
N ILE A 161 8.40 -16.62 -11.62
CA ILE A 161 8.20 -16.78 -10.17
C ILE A 161 6.74 -17.12 -9.84
N ALA A 162 5.78 -16.47 -10.50
CA ALA A 162 4.38 -16.79 -10.30
C ALA A 162 4.01 -18.21 -10.71
N ARG A 163 4.61 -18.76 -11.78
CA ARG A 163 4.41 -20.16 -12.19
C ARG A 163 4.98 -21.14 -11.17
N GLU A 164 6.14 -20.84 -10.60
CA GLU A 164 6.71 -21.65 -9.51
C GLU A 164 5.76 -21.68 -8.30
N HIS A 165 5.21 -20.53 -7.92
CA HIS A 165 4.18 -20.44 -6.86
C HIS A 165 2.91 -21.21 -7.21
N ALA A 166 2.49 -21.17 -8.48
CA ALA A 166 1.30 -21.89 -8.94
C ALA A 166 1.42 -23.42 -8.85
N ASN A 167 2.64 -23.97 -8.92
CA ASN A 167 2.86 -25.40 -8.72
C ASN A 167 2.44 -25.88 -7.32
N ALA A 168 2.43 -24.97 -6.34
CA ALA A 168 2.07 -25.25 -4.95
C ALA A 168 0.81 -24.51 -4.47
N SER A 169 0.17 -23.71 -5.33
CA SER A 169 -0.95 -22.83 -4.93
C SER A 169 -1.99 -22.66 -6.04
N GLU A 170 -3.17 -23.24 -5.81
CA GLU A 170 -4.35 -23.06 -6.67
C GLU A 170 -4.77 -21.59 -6.79
N GLN A 171 -4.51 -20.80 -5.74
CA GLN A 171 -4.80 -19.36 -5.75
C GLN A 171 -3.94 -18.66 -6.80
N MET A 172 -2.63 -18.91 -6.82
CA MET A 172 -1.74 -18.32 -7.82
C MET A 172 -2.06 -18.82 -9.23
N GLU A 173 -2.40 -20.11 -9.38
CA GLU A 173 -2.86 -20.64 -10.66
C GLU A 173 -4.10 -19.89 -11.18
N ARG A 174 -5.09 -19.68 -10.30
CA ARG A 174 -6.30 -18.91 -10.61
C ARG A 174 -5.97 -17.46 -10.99
N VAL A 175 -5.03 -16.82 -10.30
CA VAL A 175 -4.60 -15.44 -10.62
C VAL A 175 -3.95 -15.38 -12.00
N LEU A 176 -3.03 -16.28 -12.33
CA LEU A 176 -2.40 -16.35 -13.65
C LEU A 176 -3.44 -16.56 -14.75
N ARG A 177 -4.39 -17.47 -14.53
CA ARG A 177 -5.46 -17.75 -15.50
C ARG A 177 -6.39 -16.56 -15.70
N ASN A 178 -6.84 -15.93 -14.63
CA ASN A 178 -7.87 -14.91 -14.70
C ASN A 178 -7.31 -13.53 -15.07
N SER A 179 -6.17 -13.14 -14.51
CA SER A 179 -5.60 -11.81 -14.69
C SER A 179 -4.68 -11.72 -15.89
N CYS A 180 -3.88 -12.76 -16.16
CA CYS A 180 -2.90 -12.78 -17.25
C CYS A 180 -3.42 -13.52 -18.49
N LYS A 181 -4.58 -14.21 -18.40
CA LYS A 181 -5.09 -15.13 -19.43
C LYS A 181 -4.13 -16.27 -19.78
N LEU A 182 -3.28 -16.67 -18.85
CA LEU A 182 -2.44 -17.86 -19.00
C LEU A 182 -3.33 -19.11 -18.95
N ARG A 183 -3.49 -19.82 -20.09
CA ARG A 183 -4.04 -21.18 -20.05
C ARG A 183 -3.07 -22.05 -19.28
N SER A 184 -3.59 -22.90 -18.37
CA SER A 184 -2.77 -23.80 -17.56
C SER A 184 -1.79 -24.52 -18.46
N ILE A 185 -0.49 -24.40 -18.17
CA ILE A 185 0.50 -25.31 -18.73
C ILE A 185 0.26 -26.62 -17.98
N LYS A 186 -0.70 -27.42 -18.43
CA LYS A 186 -0.62 -28.86 -18.17
C LYS A 186 0.63 -29.30 -18.93
N SER A 187 1.65 -29.66 -18.16
CA SER A 187 2.82 -30.37 -18.64
C SER A 187 2.39 -31.47 -19.61
N VAL A 188 2.96 -31.43 -20.82
CA VAL A 188 3.05 -32.61 -21.69
C VAL A 188 3.92 -33.65 -20.98
#